data_AF-A0AAI8R7A3-F1
#
_entry.id   AF-A0AAI8R7A3-F1
#
_cell.length_a   1.000
_cell.length_b   1.000
_cell.length_c   1.000
_cell.angle_alpha   90.00
_cell.angle_beta   90.00
_cell.angle_gamma   90.00
#
_symmetry.space_group_name_H-M   'P 1'
#
loop_
_entity.id
_entity.type
_entity.pdbx_description
1 polymer ?
#
loop_
_entity_poly.entity_id
_entity_poly.type
_entity_poly.pdbx_seq_one_letter_code
_entity_poly.pdbx_strand_id
1 'polypeptide(L)'
;MTSREFIENHLIKMIVKETEKLTKAINDIIKIKKIIEGLDESKKLTIPVLTSKVNDSEGEIHFRETAYRRIDSLYEIHRRNLTNKEWALWNEYFEKKNEFAIQVAKFQEFASKYRFFLPNNAQDIQERVRKTLAKKGFLVDGYFEGDYETWIGVYARPKEKPTYLDPKDGEAADLQNQYRVDGFKQDFSEWFEWEIKNNELVSEV
;
A
#
# COMPACT_ATOMS: atom_id res chain seq x y z
N MET A 1 0.71 -11.98 45.28
CA MET A 1 1.40 -10.78 44.78
C MET A 1 0.47 -9.59 44.96
N THR A 2 0.89 -8.58 45.72
CA THR A 2 0.11 -7.35 45.94
C THR A 2 0.15 -6.45 44.70
N SER A 3 -0.78 -5.48 44.61
CA SER A 3 -0.74 -4.49 43.51
C SER A 3 0.59 -3.72 43.49
N ARG A 4 1.21 -3.46 44.65
CA ARG A 4 2.48 -2.75 44.74
C ARG A 4 3.63 -3.62 44.20
N GLU A 5 3.70 -4.88 44.62
CA GLU A 5 4.70 -5.83 44.14
C GLU A 5 4.60 -6.08 42.63
N PHE A 6 3.38 -6.09 42.06
CA PHE A 6 3.20 -6.21 40.61
C PHE A 6 3.71 -4.98 39.86
N ILE A 7 3.42 -3.78 40.37
CA ILE A 7 3.89 -2.52 39.77
C ILE A 7 5.42 -2.51 39.71
N GLU A 8 6.07 -2.72 40.86
CA GLU A 8 7.53 -2.64 40.99
C GLU A 8 8.25 -3.70 40.16
N ASN A 9 7.76 -4.94 40.16
CA ASN A 9 8.49 -6.05 39.55
C ASN A 9 8.21 -6.21 38.05
N HIS A 10 7.04 -5.78 37.56
CA HIS A 10 6.55 -6.10 36.22
C HIS A 10 6.08 -4.88 35.44
N LEU A 11 5.17 -4.07 35.99
CA LEU A 11 4.48 -3.03 35.23
C LEU A 11 5.46 -1.96 34.74
N ILE A 12 6.37 -1.50 35.60
CA ILE A 12 7.33 -0.45 35.24
C ILE A 12 8.35 -0.93 34.22
N LYS A 13 8.83 -2.17 34.32
CA LYS A 13 9.73 -2.74 33.31
C LYS A 13 9.04 -2.87 31.96
N MET A 14 7.76 -3.24 31.96
CA MET A 14 6.96 -3.34 30.75
C MET A 14 6.80 -1.97 30.09
N ILE A 15 6.38 -0.93 30.81
CA ILE A 15 6.16 0.39 30.18
C ILE A 15 7.46 1.00 29.67
N VAL A 16 8.57 0.88 30.39
CA VAL A 16 9.87 1.41 29.93
C VAL A 16 10.26 0.76 28.60
N LYS A 17 10.14 -0.57 28.53
CA LYS A 17 10.43 -1.32 27.29
C LYS A 17 9.49 -0.94 26.15
N GLU A 18 8.22 -0.67 26.43
CA GLU A 18 7.27 -0.24 25.39
C GLU A 18 7.55 1.20 24.92
N THR A 19 7.95 2.12 25.81
CA THR A 19 8.42 3.45 25.43
C THR A 19 9.63 3.40 24.49
N GLU A 20 10.60 2.52 24.76
CA GLU A 20 11.76 2.29 23.89
C GLU A 20 11.34 1.75 22.52
N LYS A 21 10.42 0.77 22.50
CA LYS A 21 9.88 0.20 21.27
C LYS A 21 9.14 1.25 20.44
N LEU A 22 8.40 2.15 21.08
CA LEU A 22 7.73 3.26 20.39
C LEU A 22 8.71 4.23 19.78
N THR A 23 9.74 4.59 20.53
CA THR A 23 10.82 5.44 20.01
C THR A 23 11.46 4.82 18.78
N LYS A 24 11.71 3.50 18.82
CA LYS A 24 12.23 2.77 17.66
C LYS A 24 11.25 2.80 16.48
N ALA A 25 9.98 2.47 16.71
CA ALA A 25 8.97 2.45 15.65
C ALA A 25 8.78 3.83 14.98
N ILE A 26 8.81 4.92 15.77
CA ILE A 26 8.82 6.31 15.25
C ILE A 26 9.99 6.51 14.29
N ASN A 27 11.20 6.15 14.72
CA ASN A 27 12.39 6.33 13.91
C ASN A 27 12.36 5.48 12.63
N ASP A 28 11.87 4.25 12.72
CA ASP A 28 11.73 3.34 11.58
C ASP A 28 10.73 3.88 10.55
N ILE A 29 9.56 4.40 10.98
CA ILE A 29 8.58 5.06 10.11
C ILE A 29 9.21 6.26 9.39
N ILE A 30 9.90 7.14 10.12
CA ILE A 30 10.56 8.32 9.55
C ILE A 30 11.64 7.90 8.54
N LYS A 31 12.40 6.85 8.85
CA LYS A 31 13.46 6.32 7.98
C LYS A 31 12.88 5.73 6.71
N ILE A 32 11.82 4.92 6.80
CA ILE A 32 11.18 4.30 5.64
C ILE A 32 10.63 5.36 4.70
N LYS A 33 9.98 6.39 5.24
CA LYS A 33 9.52 7.54 4.45
C LYS A 33 10.67 8.14 3.62
N LYS A 34 11.80 8.46 4.25
CA LYS A 34 12.98 9.02 3.57
C LYS A 34 13.57 8.08 2.50
N ILE A 35 13.53 6.77 2.75
CA ILE A 35 13.98 5.77 1.76
C ILE A 35 13.09 5.80 0.53
N ILE A 36 11.77 5.81 0.71
CA ILE A 36 10.81 5.87 -0.39
C ILE A 36 10.98 7.18 -1.18
N GLU A 37 11.05 8.32 -0.49
CA GLU A 37 11.29 9.64 -1.11
C GLU A 37 12.59 9.65 -1.93
N GLY A 38 13.71 9.15 -1.37
CA GLY A 38 14.98 9.10 -2.09
C GLY A 38 14.99 8.15 -3.29
N LEU A 39 14.25 7.04 -3.21
CA LEU A 39 14.08 6.13 -4.36
C LEU A 39 13.22 6.76 -5.45
N ASP A 40 12.18 7.51 -5.07
CA ASP A 40 11.30 8.21 -5.99
C ASP A 40 12.06 9.35 -6.72
N GLU A 41 12.76 10.19 -5.96
CA GLU A 41 13.61 11.27 -6.49
C GLU A 41 14.68 10.74 -7.45
N SER A 42 15.28 9.58 -7.14
CA SER A 42 16.28 8.94 -8.00
C SER A 42 15.68 8.09 -9.13
N LYS A 43 14.34 8.06 -9.28
CA LYS A 43 13.60 7.29 -10.29
C LYS A 43 13.86 5.79 -10.24
N LYS A 44 14.15 5.27 -9.04
CA LYS A 44 14.44 3.86 -8.76
C LYS A 44 13.35 3.18 -7.93
N LEU A 45 12.30 3.90 -7.54
CA LEU A 45 11.19 3.34 -6.81
C LEU A 45 10.38 2.39 -7.71
N THR A 46 10.16 1.17 -7.25
CA THR A 46 9.29 0.17 -7.90
C THR A 46 8.07 -0.11 -7.03
N ILE A 47 6.99 -0.62 -7.64
CA ILE A 47 5.75 -0.99 -6.92
C ILE A 47 6.03 -2.05 -5.84
N PRO A 48 6.82 -3.13 -6.09
CA PRO A 48 7.10 -4.13 -5.06
C PRO A 48 7.85 -3.56 -3.86
N VAL A 49 8.86 -2.70 -4.10
CA VAL A 49 9.63 -2.06 -3.02
C VAL A 49 8.74 -1.14 -2.20
N LEU A 50 7.94 -0.29 -2.85
CA LEU A 50 6.98 0.58 -2.20
C LEU A 50 6.00 -0.23 -1.33
N THR A 51 5.38 -1.26 -1.91
CA THR A 51 4.38 -2.10 -1.26
C THR A 51 4.96 -2.81 -0.05
N SER A 52 6.13 -3.43 -0.18
CA SER A 52 6.83 -4.08 0.94
C SER A 52 7.09 -3.09 2.07
N LYS A 53 7.64 -1.92 1.77
CA LYS A 53 8.04 -0.94 2.80
C LYS A 53 6.84 -0.32 3.52
N VAL A 54 5.75 -0.07 2.79
CA VAL A 54 4.48 0.40 3.38
C VAL A 54 3.89 -0.69 4.27
N ASN A 55 3.77 -1.92 3.78
CA ASN A 55 3.22 -3.05 4.55
C ASN A 55 4.03 -3.37 5.81
N ASP A 56 5.37 -3.33 5.72
CA ASP A 56 6.26 -3.51 6.88
C ASP A 56 5.94 -2.48 7.98
N SER A 57 5.72 -1.22 7.57
CA SER A 57 5.40 -0.12 8.47
C SER A 57 3.99 -0.27 9.05
N GLU A 58 3.00 -0.58 8.21
CA GLU A 58 1.61 -0.77 8.64
C GLU A 58 1.46 -1.95 9.62
N GLY A 59 2.20 -3.04 9.39
CA GLY A 59 2.23 -4.19 10.30
C GLY A 59 2.77 -3.83 11.68
N GLU A 60 3.89 -3.10 11.73
CA GLU A 60 4.46 -2.61 12.99
C GLU A 60 3.50 -1.62 13.69
N ILE A 61 2.85 -0.74 12.93
CA ILE A 61 1.87 0.21 13.46
C ILE A 61 0.71 -0.53 14.14
N HIS A 62 0.12 -1.48 13.42
CA HIS A 62 -0.98 -2.29 13.92
C HIS A 62 -0.60 -3.07 15.19
N PHE A 63 0.61 -3.62 15.22
CA PHE A 63 1.13 -4.34 16.39
C PHE A 63 1.23 -3.43 17.62
N ARG A 64 1.77 -2.20 17.45
CA ARG A 64 1.91 -1.22 18.54
C ARG A 64 0.55 -0.73 19.04
N GLU A 65 -0.36 -0.41 18.14
CA GLU A 65 -1.72 0.02 18.51
C GLU A 65 -2.49 -1.04 19.30
N THR A 66 -2.30 -2.31 18.95
CA THR A 66 -2.89 -3.43 19.68
C THR A 66 -2.29 -3.57 21.08
N ALA A 67 -0.98 -3.36 21.23
CA ALA A 67 -0.30 -3.40 22.53
C ALA A 67 -0.82 -2.31 23.49
N TYR A 68 -1.17 -1.11 22.99
CA TYR A 68 -1.68 -0.01 23.82
C TYR A 68 -2.90 -0.38 24.63
N ARG A 69 -3.87 -1.08 24.03
CA ARG A 69 -5.13 -1.41 24.71
C ARG A 69 -4.89 -2.18 26.00
N ARG A 70 -3.92 -3.11 25.98
CA ARG A 70 -3.52 -3.88 27.16
C ARG A 70 -2.80 -3.00 28.19
N ILE A 71 -1.88 -2.15 27.75
CA ILE A 71 -1.07 -1.30 28.63
C ILE A 71 -1.95 -0.23 29.31
N ASP A 72 -2.84 0.41 28.55
CA ASP A 72 -3.78 1.42 29.05
C ASP A 72 -4.75 0.82 30.08
N SER A 73 -5.20 -0.43 29.87
CA SER A 73 -6.02 -1.12 30.87
C SER A 73 -5.27 -1.35 32.18
N LEU A 74 -4.00 -1.76 32.11
CA LEU A 74 -3.16 -1.94 33.30
C LEU A 74 -2.88 -0.62 34.01
N TYR A 75 -2.71 0.48 33.28
CA TYR A 75 -2.62 1.81 33.85
C TYR A 75 -3.86 2.13 34.70
N GLU A 76 -5.06 1.98 34.13
CA GLU A 76 -6.31 2.32 34.82
C GLU A 76 -6.53 1.52 36.11
N ILE A 77 -6.15 0.23 36.11
CA ILE A 77 -6.24 -0.64 37.29
C ILE A 77 -5.29 -0.18 38.40
N HIS A 78 -4.07 0.23 38.05
CA HIS A 78 -2.98 0.44 39.01
C HIS A 78 -2.66 1.92 39.31
N ARG A 79 -3.24 2.88 38.58
CA ARG A 79 -2.88 4.31 38.65
C ARG A 79 -2.91 4.91 40.06
N ARG A 80 -3.82 4.45 40.92
CA ARG A 80 -3.96 4.94 42.31
C ARG A 80 -2.82 4.49 43.23
N ASN A 81 -2.07 3.46 42.83
CA ASN A 81 -0.98 2.86 43.60
C ASN A 81 0.41 3.24 43.05
N LEU A 82 0.46 4.15 42.08
CA LEU A 82 1.71 4.66 41.51
C LEU A 82 2.32 5.71 42.43
N THR A 83 3.64 5.66 42.57
CA THR A 83 4.43 6.75 43.16
C THR A 83 4.65 7.87 42.15
N ASN A 84 5.08 9.05 42.62
CA ASN A 84 5.42 10.16 41.74
C ASN A 84 6.49 9.81 40.69
N LYS A 85 7.47 8.98 41.05
CA LYS A 85 8.53 8.53 40.13
C LYS A 85 7.97 7.63 39.02
N GLU A 86 7.09 6.71 39.37
CA GLU A 86 6.46 5.80 38.40
C GLU A 86 5.47 6.53 37.51
N TRP A 87 4.77 7.51 38.06
CA TRP A 87 3.88 8.38 37.30
C TRP A 87 4.63 9.16 36.22
N ALA A 88 5.85 9.64 36.51
CA ALA A 88 6.69 10.30 35.51
C ALA A 88 7.03 9.38 34.32
N LEU A 89 7.32 8.09 34.58
CA LEU A 89 7.60 7.12 33.52
C LEU A 89 6.36 6.82 32.66
N TRP A 90 5.17 6.80 33.29
CA TRP A 90 3.91 6.66 32.57
C TRP A 90 3.61 7.87 31.69
N ASN A 91 3.91 9.09 32.13
CA ASN A 91 3.77 10.28 31.29
C ASN A 91 4.70 10.23 30.09
N GLU A 92 5.95 9.83 30.28
CA GLU A 92 6.89 9.66 29.17
C GLU A 92 6.35 8.65 28.13
N TYR A 93 5.77 7.55 28.60
CA TYR A 93 5.07 6.61 27.72
C TYR A 93 3.90 7.26 26.97
N PHE A 94 3.04 8.02 27.64
CA PHE A 94 1.89 8.68 27.00
C PHE A 94 2.31 9.76 26.00
N GLU A 95 3.34 10.54 26.33
CA GLU A 95 3.94 11.51 25.41
C GLU A 95 4.47 10.82 24.16
N LYS A 96 5.20 9.71 24.32
CA LYS A 96 5.72 8.93 23.19
C LYS A 96 4.62 8.25 22.38
N LYS A 97 3.57 7.76 23.02
CA LYS A 97 2.39 7.23 22.35
C LYS A 97 1.69 8.30 21.50
N ASN A 98 1.55 9.51 22.02
CA ASN A 98 0.98 10.64 21.27
C ASN A 98 1.88 11.04 20.09
N GLU A 99 3.19 11.13 20.31
CA GLU A 99 4.16 11.37 19.24
C GLU A 99 4.06 10.31 18.14
N PHE A 100 3.99 9.03 18.53
CA PHE A 100 3.80 7.92 17.60
C PHE A 100 2.52 8.08 16.78
N ALA A 101 1.37 8.36 17.40
CA ALA A 101 0.10 8.57 16.70
C ALA A 101 0.19 9.71 15.65
N ILE A 102 0.88 10.80 15.98
CA ILE A 102 1.12 11.90 15.05
C ILE A 102 1.96 11.43 13.84
N GLN A 103 3.00 10.64 14.08
CA GLN A 103 3.84 10.12 13.00
C GLN A 103 3.11 9.09 12.13
N VAL A 104 2.25 8.26 12.73
CA VAL A 104 1.37 7.33 12.00
C VAL A 104 0.45 8.09 11.06
N ALA A 105 -0.23 9.13 11.54
CA ALA A 105 -1.12 9.93 10.70
C ALA A 105 -0.37 10.56 9.51
N LYS A 106 0.83 11.13 9.76
CA LYS A 106 1.69 11.67 8.71
C LYS A 106 2.15 10.61 7.71
N PHE A 107 2.45 9.41 8.20
CA PHE A 107 2.86 8.29 7.34
C PHE A 107 1.72 7.79 6.46
N GLN A 108 0.50 7.67 7.00
CA GLN A 108 -0.68 7.27 6.25
C GLN A 108 -1.04 8.30 5.17
N GLU A 109 -0.98 9.59 5.50
CA GLU A 109 -1.13 10.66 4.51
C GLU A 109 -0.06 10.56 3.41
N PHE A 110 1.20 10.34 3.81
CA PHE A 110 2.30 10.12 2.87
C PHE A 110 2.04 8.92 1.95
N ALA A 111 1.70 7.74 2.50
CA ALA A 111 1.45 6.52 1.74
C ALA A 111 0.28 6.70 0.75
N SER A 112 -0.75 7.47 1.12
CA SER A 112 -1.89 7.76 0.25
C SER A 112 -1.50 8.47 -1.06
N LYS A 113 -0.41 9.25 -1.06
CA LYS A 113 0.11 9.92 -2.27
C LYS A 113 0.63 8.92 -3.30
N TYR A 114 1.03 7.74 -2.85
CA TYR A 114 1.54 6.66 -3.70
C TYR A 114 0.48 5.64 -4.12
N ARG A 115 -0.80 5.87 -3.78
CA ARG A 115 -1.91 4.93 -4.08
C ARG A 115 -2.02 4.55 -5.56
N PHE A 116 -1.72 5.48 -6.45
CA PHE A 116 -1.74 5.27 -7.90
C PHE A 116 -0.35 5.45 -8.52
N PHE A 117 0.69 5.15 -7.74
CA PHE A 117 2.06 5.27 -8.20
C PHE A 117 2.31 4.36 -9.41
N LEU A 118 2.97 4.92 -10.42
CA LEU A 118 3.51 4.18 -11.55
C LEU A 118 5.02 4.42 -11.61
N PRO A 119 5.84 3.38 -11.80
CA PRO A 119 7.27 3.53 -11.90
C PRO A 119 7.67 4.24 -13.19
N ASN A 120 8.88 4.80 -13.22
CA ASN A 120 9.36 5.64 -14.32
C ASN A 120 9.38 4.92 -15.69
N ASN A 121 9.53 3.58 -15.71
CA ASN A 121 9.51 2.77 -16.93
C ASN A 121 8.10 2.37 -17.40
N ALA A 122 7.04 2.71 -16.65
CA ALA A 122 5.69 2.22 -16.92
C ALA A 122 5.19 2.61 -18.31
N GLN A 123 5.36 3.87 -18.71
CA GLN A 123 4.92 4.36 -20.03
C GLN A 123 5.60 3.62 -21.19
N ASP A 124 6.91 3.36 -21.08
CA ASP A 124 7.67 2.66 -22.11
C ASP A 124 7.22 1.20 -22.25
N ILE A 125 6.99 0.51 -21.12
CA ILE A 125 6.47 -0.87 -21.13
C ILE A 125 5.07 -0.90 -21.74
N GLN A 126 4.19 -0.01 -21.31
CA GLN A 126 2.83 0.15 -21.80
C GLN A 126 2.78 0.35 -23.32
N GLU A 127 3.66 1.18 -23.86
CA GLU A 127 3.76 1.43 -25.30
C GLU A 127 4.25 0.18 -26.06
N ARG A 128 5.21 -0.58 -25.50
CA ARG A 128 5.62 -1.86 -26.07
C ARG A 128 4.47 -2.87 -26.12
N VAL A 129 3.68 -2.97 -25.06
CA VAL A 129 2.49 -3.84 -25.03
C VAL A 129 1.48 -3.44 -26.09
N ARG A 130 1.15 -2.14 -26.21
CA ARG A 130 0.22 -1.64 -27.27
C ARG A 130 0.71 -2.02 -28.66
N LYS A 131 2.00 -1.86 -28.94
CA LYS A 131 2.61 -2.24 -30.23
C LYS A 131 2.52 -3.74 -30.49
N THR A 132 2.74 -4.57 -29.47
CA THR A 132 2.61 -6.02 -29.59
C THR A 132 1.17 -6.43 -29.89
N LEU A 133 0.19 -5.89 -29.15
CA LEU A 133 -1.23 -6.15 -29.38
C LEU A 133 -1.71 -5.67 -30.75
N ALA A 134 -1.30 -4.47 -31.17
CA ALA A 134 -1.68 -3.94 -32.48
C ALA A 134 -1.20 -4.82 -33.64
N LYS A 135 0.00 -5.43 -33.53
CA LYS A 135 0.50 -6.40 -34.50
C LYS A 135 -0.32 -7.69 -34.54
N LYS A 136 -0.99 -8.04 -33.43
CA LYS A 136 -1.92 -9.18 -33.33
C LYS A 136 -3.35 -8.85 -33.74
N GLY A 137 -3.65 -7.59 -34.10
CA GLY A 137 -5.00 -7.16 -34.44
C GLY A 137 -5.86 -6.77 -33.23
N PHE A 138 -5.27 -6.55 -32.05
CA PHE A 138 -5.96 -6.18 -30.83
C PHE A 138 -5.79 -4.70 -30.48
N LEU A 139 -6.77 -4.14 -29.78
CA LEU A 139 -6.74 -2.83 -29.14
C LEU A 139 -6.96 -2.97 -27.64
N VAL A 140 -6.20 -2.22 -26.84
CA VAL A 140 -6.39 -2.14 -25.39
C VAL A 140 -7.81 -1.66 -25.07
N ASP A 141 -8.47 -2.37 -24.16
CA ASP A 141 -9.85 -2.14 -23.72
C ASP A 141 -9.95 -2.06 -22.18
N GLY A 142 -9.01 -1.36 -21.54
CA GLY A 142 -8.99 -1.23 -20.09
C GLY A 142 -7.76 -0.52 -19.55
N TYR A 143 -7.52 -0.68 -18.26
CA TYR A 143 -6.33 -0.20 -17.57
C TYR A 143 -5.26 -1.28 -17.54
N PHE A 144 -3.99 -0.84 -17.55
CA PHE A 144 -2.87 -1.74 -17.32
C PHE A 144 -2.78 -2.09 -15.84
N GLU A 145 -2.58 -3.37 -15.57
CA GLU A 145 -2.27 -3.88 -14.24
C GLU A 145 -0.88 -4.51 -14.26
N GLY A 146 -0.26 -4.61 -13.10
CA GLY A 146 1.11 -5.12 -12.99
C GLY A 146 1.98 -4.27 -12.09
N ASP A 147 3.13 -4.83 -11.73
CA ASP A 147 4.15 -4.16 -10.96
C ASP A 147 5.20 -3.44 -11.84
N TYR A 148 5.15 -3.67 -13.16
CA TYR A 148 6.06 -3.11 -14.18
C TYR A 148 7.54 -3.50 -13.97
N GLU A 149 7.79 -4.51 -13.15
CA GLU A 149 9.12 -5.04 -12.83
C GLU A 149 9.21 -6.53 -13.17
N THR A 150 8.19 -7.30 -12.81
CA THR A 150 8.09 -8.74 -13.03
C THR A 150 6.97 -9.11 -14.00
N TRP A 151 5.90 -8.31 -14.06
CA TRP A 151 4.81 -8.54 -15.01
C TRP A 151 4.00 -7.27 -15.34
N ILE A 152 3.27 -7.35 -16.46
CA ILE A 152 2.26 -6.38 -16.87
C ILE A 152 1.14 -7.10 -17.62
N GLY A 153 -0.11 -6.72 -17.38
CA GLY A 153 -1.25 -7.24 -18.11
C GLY A 153 -2.30 -6.17 -18.41
N VAL A 154 -3.16 -6.48 -19.38
CA VAL A 154 -4.23 -5.58 -19.82
C VAL A 154 -5.31 -6.37 -20.54
N TYR A 155 -6.56 -5.94 -20.38
CA TYR A 155 -7.65 -6.39 -21.25
C TYR A 155 -7.54 -5.74 -22.63
N ALA A 156 -7.70 -6.54 -23.68
CA ALA A 156 -7.72 -6.08 -25.05
C ALA A 156 -8.76 -6.83 -25.87
N ARG A 157 -9.29 -6.19 -26.90
CA ARG A 157 -10.31 -6.75 -27.80
C ARG A 157 -9.82 -6.74 -29.24
N PRO A 158 -10.39 -7.58 -30.13
CA PRO A 158 -10.12 -7.47 -31.56
C PRO A 158 -10.48 -6.08 -32.08
N LYS A 159 -9.65 -5.54 -32.98
CA LYS A 159 -9.74 -4.15 -33.46
C LYS A 159 -11.10 -3.84 -34.10
N GLU A 160 -11.69 -4.81 -34.77
CA GLU A 160 -12.98 -4.74 -35.46
C GLU A 160 -14.21 -4.97 -34.56
N LYS A 161 -14.00 -5.32 -33.29
CA LYS A 161 -15.08 -5.50 -32.30
C LYS A 161 -15.27 -4.24 -31.48
N PRO A 162 -16.51 -3.90 -31.07
CA PRO A 162 -16.74 -2.75 -30.21
C PRO A 162 -16.16 -2.96 -28.81
N THR A 163 -15.86 -1.86 -28.12
CA THR A 163 -15.55 -1.89 -26.68
C THR A 163 -16.78 -2.30 -25.88
N TYR A 164 -16.60 -2.92 -24.72
CA TYR A 164 -17.69 -3.11 -23.75
C TYR A 164 -18.01 -1.83 -22.95
N LEU A 165 -17.02 -0.92 -22.86
CA LEU A 165 -17.13 0.36 -22.16
C LEU A 165 -18.19 1.28 -22.80
N ASP A 166 -18.47 2.39 -22.15
CA ASP A 166 -19.40 3.35 -22.75
C ASP A 166 -18.84 3.91 -24.07
N PRO A 167 -19.67 3.94 -25.13
CA PRO A 167 -19.23 4.41 -26.43
C PRO A 167 -18.88 5.88 -26.34
N LYS A 168 -17.75 6.26 -26.96
CA LYS A 168 -17.25 7.64 -26.93
C LYS A 168 -18.00 8.58 -27.87
N ASP A 169 -18.68 8.01 -28.87
CA ASP A 169 -19.41 8.70 -29.92
C ASP A 169 -20.53 7.81 -30.50
N GLY A 170 -21.29 8.36 -31.46
CA GLY A 170 -22.39 7.66 -32.11
C GLY A 170 -21.94 6.46 -32.95
N GLU A 171 -20.77 6.54 -33.59
CA GLU A 171 -20.24 5.45 -34.42
C GLU A 171 -19.89 4.22 -33.55
N ALA A 172 -19.25 4.45 -32.41
CA ALA A 172 -18.97 3.40 -31.43
C ALA A 172 -20.26 2.80 -30.85
N ALA A 173 -21.30 3.62 -30.65
CA ALA A 173 -22.59 3.16 -30.17
C ALA A 173 -23.32 2.30 -31.21
N ASP A 174 -23.28 2.71 -32.48
CA ASP A 174 -23.85 1.95 -33.59
C ASP A 174 -23.15 0.61 -33.75
N LEU A 175 -21.81 0.59 -33.68
CA LEU A 175 -21.03 -0.63 -33.70
C LEU A 175 -21.37 -1.54 -32.51
N GLN A 176 -21.48 -1.02 -31.29
CA GLN A 176 -21.95 -1.81 -30.13
C GLN A 176 -23.33 -2.42 -30.36
N ASN A 177 -24.26 -1.65 -30.92
CA ASN A 177 -25.63 -2.09 -31.18
C ASN A 177 -25.69 -3.23 -32.22
N GLN A 178 -24.85 -3.17 -33.27
CA GLN A 178 -24.77 -4.23 -34.29
C GLN A 178 -24.42 -5.60 -33.71
N TYR A 179 -23.61 -5.63 -32.63
CA TYR A 179 -23.14 -6.86 -32.02
C TYR A 179 -24.00 -7.33 -30.83
N ARG A 180 -25.13 -6.68 -30.53
CA ARG A 180 -25.99 -7.09 -29.41
C ARG A 180 -26.59 -8.47 -29.63
N VAL A 181 -26.67 -9.24 -28.54
CA VAL A 181 -27.41 -10.50 -28.45
C VAL A 181 -28.49 -10.31 -27.39
N ASP A 182 -29.75 -10.55 -27.75
CA ASP A 182 -30.93 -10.39 -26.88
C ASP A 182 -31.02 -9.03 -26.17
N GLY A 183 -30.55 -7.98 -26.85
CA GLY A 183 -30.54 -6.61 -26.32
C GLY A 183 -29.37 -6.29 -25.39
N PHE A 184 -28.45 -7.23 -25.12
CA PHE A 184 -27.28 -7.01 -24.25
C PHE A 184 -26.01 -6.67 -25.04
N LYS A 185 -25.21 -5.73 -24.52
CA LYS A 185 -23.85 -5.46 -25.02
C LYS A 185 -23.00 -6.72 -24.83
N GLN A 186 -22.12 -6.98 -25.79
CA GLN A 186 -21.19 -8.12 -25.73
C GLN A 186 -19.82 -7.64 -25.29
N ASP A 187 -19.15 -8.43 -24.45
CA ASP A 187 -17.77 -8.21 -24.08
C ASP A 187 -16.87 -9.08 -24.96
N PHE A 188 -15.99 -8.43 -25.72
CA PHE A 188 -15.00 -9.08 -26.59
C PHE A 188 -13.58 -8.95 -26.03
N SER A 189 -13.46 -8.50 -24.79
CA SER A 189 -12.17 -8.30 -24.14
C SER A 189 -11.62 -9.62 -23.66
N GLU A 190 -10.35 -9.83 -23.94
CA GLU A 190 -9.55 -10.96 -23.46
C GLU A 190 -8.39 -10.40 -22.63
N TRP A 191 -7.96 -11.16 -21.62
CA TRP A 191 -6.81 -10.81 -20.78
C TRP A 191 -5.51 -11.17 -21.50
N PHE A 192 -4.57 -10.23 -21.54
CA PHE A 192 -3.22 -10.45 -22.02
C PHE A 192 -2.22 -10.09 -20.94
N GLU A 193 -1.27 -10.97 -20.68
CA GLU A 193 -0.25 -10.78 -19.64
C GLU A 193 1.14 -11.07 -20.19
N TRP A 194 2.13 -10.28 -19.77
CA TRP A 194 3.53 -10.48 -20.10
C TRP A 194 4.39 -10.57 -18.87
N GLU A 195 5.32 -11.51 -18.88
CA GLU A 195 6.46 -11.51 -17.97
C GLU A 195 7.47 -10.44 -18.41
N ILE A 196 8.02 -9.71 -17.43
CA ILE A 196 9.08 -8.73 -17.61
C ILE A 196 10.39 -9.30 -17.06
N LYS A 197 11.43 -9.37 -17.89
CA LYS A 197 12.80 -9.66 -17.44
C LYS A 197 13.75 -8.61 -18.00
N ASN A 198 14.61 -8.05 -17.14
CA ASN A 198 15.57 -7.02 -17.53
C ASN A 198 14.92 -5.86 -18.31
N ASN A 199 13.70 -5.45 -17.90
CA ASN A 199 12.89 -4.41 -18.55
C ASN A 199 12.38 -4.78 -19.97
N GLU A 200 12.45 -6.05 -20.39
CA GLU A 200 11.92 -6.54 -21.66
C GLU A 200 10.71 -7.46 -21.47
N LEU A 201 9.77 -7.42 -22.43
CA LEU A 201 8.63 -8.32 -22.48
C LEU A 201 9.09 -9.67 -23.06
N VAL A 202 9.04 -10.74 -22.28
CA VAL A 202 9.64 -12.03 -22.67
C VAL A 202 8.62 -12.97 -23.29
N SER A 203 7.45 -13.10 -22.68
CA SER A 203 6.43 -14.07 -23.08
C SER A 203 5.05 -13.54 -22.72
N GLU A 204 4.10 -13.75 -23.62
CA GLU A 204 2.68 -13.56 -23.35
C GLU A 204 2.15 -14.87 -22.77
N VAL A 205 1.57 -14.84 -21.57
CA VAL A 205 1.02 -16.01 -20.84
C VAL A 205 -0.47 -16.12 -21.11
#